data_AF-A0AAN9K4L2-F1
#
_entry.id   AF-A0AAN9K4L2-F1
#
_cell.length_a   1.000
_cell.length_b   1.000
_cell.length_c   1.000
_cell.angle_alpha   90.00
_cell.angle_beta   90.00
_cell.angle_gamma   90.00
#
_symmetry.space_group_name_H-M   'P 1'
#
loop_
_entity.id
_entity.type
_entity.pdbx_description
1 polymer ?
#
loop_
_entity_poly.entity_id
_entity_poly.type
_entity_poly.pdbx_seq_one_letter_code
_entity_poly.pdbx_strand_id
1 'polypeptide(L)'
;MLSVLLTAGTVQVSVVELSCNVMELVPCANAFTTWTPPSPECCDRLKEQQPLCICQYMNDPTLENFINTPNAKMVSDSCGSPMPTDC
;
A
#
# COMPACT_ATOMS: atom_id res chain seq x y z
N MET A 1 -43.63 2.37 -30.95
CA MET A 1 -42.26 2.38 -31.51
C MET A 1 -41.53 3.55 -30.86
N LEU A 2 -40.64 3.27 -29.90
CA LEU A 2 -39.17 3.48 -29.95
C LEU A 2 -38.76 4.96 -29.74
N SER A 3 -37.86 5.39 -28.84
CA SER A 3 -36.85 4.72 -28.02
C SER A 3 -36.44 5.64 -26.85
N VAL A 4 -36.04 5.04 -25.72
CA VAL A 4 -35.35 5.68 -24.59
C VAL A 4 -33.86 5.87 -24.94
N LEU A 5 -33.24 6.98 -24.53
CA LEU A 5 -31.78 7.13 -24.55
C LEU A 5 -31.30 7.60 -23.17
N LEU A 6 -30.86 6.64 -22.35
CA LEU A 6 -30.00 6.89 -21.19
C LEU A 6 -28.55 6.94 -21.68
N THR A 7 -27.88 8.09 -21.55
CA THR A 7 -26.42 8.15 -21.70
C THR A 7 -25.78 8.01 -20.32
N ALA A 8 -25.42 6.78 -19.95
CA ALA A 8 -24.50 6.52 -18.85
C ALA A 8 -23.08 6.82 -19.36
N GLY A 9 -22.48 7.92 -18.90
CA GLY A 9 -21.07 8.20 -19.13
C GLY A 9 -20.22 7.22 -18.34
N THR A 10 -19.53 6.31 -19.01
CA THR A 10 -18.52 5.47 -18.38
C THR A 10 -17.25 6.30 -18.21
N VAL A 11 -16.93 6.68 -16.98
CA VAL A 11 -15.59 7.15 -16.64
C VAL A 11 -14.68 5.93 -16.76
N GLN A 12 -13.97 5.82 -17.88
CA GLN A 12 -12.91 4.85 -18.04
C GLN A 12 -11.73 5.31 -17.18
N VAL A 13 -11.74 4.95 -15.90
CA VAL A 13 -10.53 4.96 -15.09
C VAL A 13 -9.59 3.98 -15.79
N SER A 14 -8.56 4.52 -16.43
CA SER A 14 -7.46 3.72 -16.93
C SER A 14 -6.78 3.13 -15.72
N VAL A 15 -7.17 1.90 -15.34
CA VAL A 15 -6.46 1.13 -14.34
C VAL A 15 -5.12 0.81 -14.98
N VAL A 16 -4.12 1.66 -14.75
CA VAL A 16 -2.75 1.18 -14.77
C VAL A 16 -2.76 0.12 -13.69
N GLU A 17 -2.74 -1.14 -14.08
CA GLU A 17 -2.60 -2.24 -13.15
C GLU A 17 -1.19 -2.18 -12.60
N LEU A 18 -0.98 -1.23 -11.68
CA LEU A 18 0.17 -1.17 -10.81
C LEU A 18 -0.03 -2.36 -9.88
N SER A 19 0.44 -3.52 -10.32
CA SER A 19 0.40 -4.74 -9.53
C SER A 19 1.11 -4.46 -8.23
N CYS A 20 0.35 -4.38 -7.15
CA CYS A 20 0.90 -4.23 -5.81
C CYS A 20 1.77 -5.45 -5.51
N ASN A 21 3.09 -5.25 -5.39
CA ASN A 21 4.04 -6.31 -5.09
C ASN A 21 4.60 -6.15 -3.67
N VAL A 22 4.05 -6.90 -2.72
CA VAL A 22 4.50 -6.91 -1.33
C VAL A 22 5.93 -7.44 -1.18
N MET A 23 6.47 -8.18 -2.17
CA MET A 23 7.86 -8.65 -2.12
C MET A 23 8.88 -7.51 -2.22
N GLU A 24 8.50 -6.35 -2.75
CA GLU A 24 9.36 -5.16 -2.71
C GLU A 24 9.61 -4.68 -1.27
N LEU A 25 8.76 -5.06 -0.30
CA LEU A 25 8.92 -4.73 1.12
C LEU A 25 9.76 -5.74 1.90
N VAL A 26 10.31 -6.79 1.27
CA VAL A 26 11.21 -7.76 1.92
C VAL A 26 12.38 -7.08 2.67
N PRO A 27 13.04 -6.03 2.14
CA PRO A 27 14.07 -5.31 2.88
C PRO A 27 13.59 -4.68 4.20
N CYS A 28 12.28 -4.43 4.34
CA CYS A 28 11.68 -3.91 5.57
C CYS A 28 11.31 -5.00 6.60
N ALA A 29 11.40 -6.28 6.25
CA ALA A 29 10.86 -7.36 7.08
C ALA A 29 11.47 -7.43 8.48
N ASN A 30 12.78 -7.20 8.60
CA ASN A 30 13.45 -7.15 9.89
C ASN A 30 12.99 -5.93 10.73
N ALA A 31 12.91 -4.76 10.11
CA ALA A 31 12.51 -3.52 10.79
C ALA A 31 11.06 -3.58 11.28
N PHE A 32 10.14 -4.12 10.46
CA PHE A 32 8.74 -4.30 10.83
C PHE A 32 8.57 -5.29 12.01
N THR A 33 9.42 -6.31 12.13
CA THR A 33 9.24 -7.36 13.14
C THR A 33 10.04 -7.14 14.43
N THR A 34 11.15 -6.39 14.40
CA THR A 34 12.13 -6.37 15.52
C THR A 34 12.40 -5.00 16.15
N TRP A 35 11.64 -3.94 15.84
CA TRP A 35 11.87 -2.58 16.36
C TRP A 35 13.24 -1.99 16.01
N THR A 36 13.90 -2.50 14.96
CA THR A 36 15.18 -1.99 14.48
C THR A 36 14.99 -0.81 13.52
N PRO A 37 15.95 0.12 13.44
CA PRO A 37 15.93 1.19 12.44
C PRO A 37 15.86 0.62 11.01
N PRO A 38 15.10 1.24 10.08
CA PRO A 38 15.05 0.78 8.70
C PRO A 38 16.39 0.95 7.98
N SER A 39 16.66 0.04 7.04
CA SER A 39 17.73 0.23 6.07
C SER A 39 17.34 1.31 5.04
N PRO A 40 18.31 1.95 4.36
CA PRO A 40 18.02 2.85 3.25
C PRO A 40 17.17 2.17 2.16
N GLU A 41 17.51 0.92 1.82
CA GLU A 41 16.78 0.12 0.84
C GLU A 41 15.31 -0.10 1.26
N CYS A 42 15.04 -0.39 2.53
CA CYS A 42 13.68 -0.46 3.03
C CYS A 42 12.93 0.85 2.81
N CYS A 43 13.53 1.98 3.16
CA CYS A 43 12.87 3.27 2.98
C CYS A 43 12.62 3.62 1.51
N ASP A 44 13.55 3.29 0.61
CA ASP A 44 13.37 3.53 -0.82
C ASP A 44 12.22 2.68 -1.37
N ARG A 45 12.19 1.39 -1.06
CA ARG A 45 11.10 0.48 -1.47
C ARG A 45 9.76 0.83 -0.87
N LEU A 46 9.74 1.30 0.37
CA LEU A 46 8.50 1.71 1.02
C LEU A 46 7.90 2.96 0.36
N LYS A 47 8.73 3.93 -0.04
CA LYS A 47 8.29 5.14 -0.76
C LYS A 47 7.80 4.85 -2.18
N GLU A 48 8.31 3.78 -2.81
CA GLU A 48 7.84 3.32 -4.11
C GLU A 48 6.44 2.70 -4.03
N GLN A 49 6.00 2.25 -2.84
CA GLN A 49 4.65 1.73 -2.67
C GLN A 49 3.61 2.84 -2.79
N GLN A 50 2.58 2.57 -3.57
CA GLN A 50 1.41 3.45 -3.61
C GLN A 50 0.56 3.27 -2.35
N PRO A 51 -0.12 4.33 -1.88
CA PRO A 51 -1.04 4.25 -0.75
C PRO A 51 -2.10 3.15 -0.91
N LEU A 52 -2.61 2.96 -2.13
CA LEU A 52 -3.60 1.91 -2.42
C LEU A 52 -3.04 0.50 -2.17
N CYS A 53 -1.77 0.26 -2.52
CA CYS A 53 -1.13 -1.04 -2.27
C CYS A 53 -0.92 -1.28 -0.77
N ILE A 54 -0.49 -0.26 -0.04
CA ILE A 54 -0.37 -0.34 1.41
C ILE A 54 -1.74 -0.68 2.04
N CYS A 55 -2.81 -0.02 1.61
CA CYS A 55 -4.16 -0.35 2.08
C CYS A 55 -4.60 -1.77 1.73
N GLN A 56 -4.28 -2.26 0.53
CA GLN A 56 -4.55 -3.66 0.17
C GLN A 56 -3.84 -4.62 1.13
N TYR A 57 -2.57 -4.38 1.46
CA TYR A 57 -1.82 -5.22 2.41
C TYR A 57 -2.36 -5.09 3.85
N MET A 58 -2.83 -3.90 4.26
CA MET A 58 -3.43 -3.69 5.58
C MET A 58 -4.77 -4.41 5.75
N ASN A 59 -5.50 -4.60 4.65
CA ASN A 59 -6.80 -5.27 4.62
C ASN A 59 -6.69 -6.79 4.33
N ASP A 60 -5.50 -7.29 4.00
CA ASP A 60 -5.25 -8.72 3.81
C ASP A 60 -4.94 -9.38 5.17
N PRO A 61 -5.75 -10.33 5.66
CA PRO A 61 -5.52 -10.98 6.96
C PRO A 61 -4.17 -11.70 7.10
N THR A 62 -3.55 -12.08 5.97
CA THR A 62 -2.24 -12.73 5.96
C THR A 62 -1.08 -11.74 6.07
N LEU A 63 -1.31 -10.46 5.73
CA LEU A 63 -0.30 -9.40 5.70
C LEU A 63 -0.53 -8.32 6.75
N GLU A 64 -1.75 -8.17 7.29
CA GLU A 64 -2.09 -7.14 8.28
C GLU A 64 -1.16 -7.21 9.50
N ASN A 65 -0.82 -8.42 9.95
CA ASN A 65 0.06 -8.64 11.09
C ASN A 65 1.52 -8.29 10.83
N PHE A 66 1.87 -8.01 9.57
CA PHE A 66 3.18 -7.55 9.16
C PHE A 66 3.19 -6.03 8.96
N ILE A 67 2.19 -5.47 8.28
CA ILE A 67 2.20 -4.07 7.85
C ILE A 67 1.33 -3.13 8.69
N ASN A 68 0.28 -3.64 9.34
CA ASN A 68 -0.62 -2.88 10.21
C ASN A 68 -0.24 -3.05 11.69
N THR A 69 1.04 -2.78 12.01
CA THR A 69 1.58 -2.90 13.36
C THR A 69 2.20 -1.58 13.84
N PRO A 70 2.34 -1.35 15.17
CA PRO A 70 3.02 -0.17 15.68
C PRO A 70 4.44 0.00 15.13
N ASN A 71 5.16 -1.12 14.94
CA ASN A 71 6.51 -1.13 14.39
C ASN A 71 6.53 -0.66 12.94
N ALA A 72 5.67 -1.24 12.10
CA ALA A 72 5.59 -0.87 10.69
C ALA A 72 5.21 0.61 10.53
N LYS A 73 4.31 1.12 11.38
CA LYS A 73 3.98 2.54 11.43
C LYS A 73 5.20 3.40 11.79
N MET A 74 5.93 3.06 12.86
CA MET A 74 7.15 3.77 13.27
C MET A 74 8.23 3.76 12.16
N VAL A 75 8.41 2.63 11.49
CA VAL A 75 9.34 2.52 10.36
C VAL A 75 8.90 3.41 9.20
N SER A 76 7.61 3.40 8.88
CA SER A 76 7.03 4.23 7.81
C SER A 76 7.20 5.73 8.08
N ASP A 77 7.02 6.14 9.33
CA ASP A 77 7.23 7.52 9.78
C ASP A 77 8.72 7.90 9.69
N SER A 78 9.61 7.00 10.11
CA SER A 78 11.07 7.19 10.02
C SER A 78 11.56 7.34 8.58
N CYS A 79 10.93 6.63 7.65
CA CYS A 79 11.23 6.73 6.22
C CYS A 79 10.57 7.94 5.53
N GLY A 80 9.69 8.69 6.21
CA GLY A 80 8.94 9.80 5.61
C GLY A 80 7.84 9.35 4.64
N SER A 81 7.33 8.13 4.82
CA SER A 81 6.20 7.58 4.05
C SER A 81 5.17 6.99 5.02
N PRO A 82 4.46 7.82 5.82
CA PRO A 82 3.54 7.34 6.85
C PRO A 82 2.46 6.41 6.29
N MET A 83 2.13 5.34 7.03
CA MET A 83 1.02 4.46 6.67
C MET A 83 -0.31 5.24 6.58
N PRO A 84 -1.18 4.94 5.60
CA PRO A 84 -2.51 5.55 5.50
C PRO A 84 -3.36 5.30 6.75
N THR A 85 -4.19 6.28 7.11
CA THR A 85 -5.15 6.17 8.23
C THR A 85 -6.53 5.73 7.77
N ASP A 86 -6.86 5.97 6.51
CA ASP A 86 -8.14 5.64 5.91
C ASP A 86 -7.90 4.71 4.71
N CYS A 87 -8.11 3.43 4.99
CA CYS A 87 -8.21 2.32 4.06
C CYS A 87 -9.63 1.70 4.22
#